data_AF-A0A7Y1T2A0-F1
#
_entry.id   AF-A0A7Y1T2A0-F1
#
_cell.length_a   1.000
_cell.length_b   1.000
_cell.length_c   1.000
_cell.angle_alpha   90.00
_cell.angle_beta   90.00
_cell.angle_gamma   90.00
#
_symmetry.space_group_name_H-M   'P 1'
#
loop_
_entity.id
_entity.type
_entity.pdbx_description
1 polymer ?
#
loop_
_entity_poly.entity_id
_entity_poly.type
_entity_poly.pdbx_seq_one_letter_code
_entity_poly.pdbx_strand_id
1 'polypeptide(L)'
;YRGGHAHKSLYQLLIPLSGSFDVHLKDGKNTQVINCNKPHKGLLIVPGIWREIDNFSSGSVCLVLASETYDEADYIRDYDEFLKFKTV
;
A
#
# COMPACT_ATOMS: atom_id res chain seq x y z
N TYR A 1 -0.29 -12.03 5.18
CA TYR A 1 0.75 -11.14 4.65
C TYR A 1 0.55 -11.00 3.15
N ARG A 2 0.47 -9.78 2.63
CA ARG A 2 0.43 -9.42 1.20
C ARG A 2 1.58 -8.46 0.95
N GLY A 3 2.47 -8.85 0.06
CA GLY A 3 3.87 -8.43 0.01
C GLY A 3 4.15 -6.95 -0.22
N GLY A 4 5.44 -6.64 -0.40
CA GLY A 4 5.97 -5.28 -0.56
C GLY A 4 6.10 -4.85 -2.01
N HIS A 5 5.59 -3.65 -2.31
CA HIS A 5 5.86 -2.96 -3.58
C HIS A 5 5.51 -1.48 -3.46
N ALA A 6 6.00 -0.70 -4.42
CA ALA A 6 5.53 0.64 -4.70
C ALA A 6 4.99 0.72 -6.14
N HIS A 7 4.34 1.84 -6.44
CA HIS A 7 3.89 2.23 -7.77
C HIS A 7 4.56 3.53 -8.18
N LYS A 8 4.88 3.70 -9.47
CA LYS A 8 5.53 4.91 -10.00
C LYS A 8 4.52 6.04 -10.19
N SER A 9 3.30 5.71 -10.64
CA SER A 9 2.25 6.67 -10.99
C SER A 9 0.88 6.35 -10.38
N LEU A 10 0.59 5.08 -10.05
CA LEU A 10 -0.71 4.69 -9.54
C LEU A 10 -1.00 5.22 -8.12
N TYR A 11 -2.15 5.90 -7.97
CA TYR A 11 -2.79 6.14 -6.67
C TYR A 11 -3.69 4.96 -6.27
N GLN A 12 -3.65 4.61 -4.99
CA GLN A 12 -4.48 3.55 -4.40
C GLN A 12 -5.26 4.05 -3.19
N LEU A 13 -6.55 3.73 -3.07
CA LEU A 13 -7.35 3.96 -1.86
C LEU A 13 -7.73 2.62 -1.22
N LEU A 14 -7.18 2.33 -0.05
CA LEU A 14 -7.48 1.13 0.73
C LEU A 14 -8.64 1.39 1.68
N ILE A 15 -9.64 0.52 1.69
CA ILE A 15 -10.84 0.63 2.54
C ILE A 15 -11.06 -0.71 3.26
N PRO A 16 -11.05 -0.75 4.61
CA PRO A 16 -11.36 -1.96 5.38
C PRO A 16 -12.87 -2.16 5.47
N LEU A 17 -13.47 -2.82 4.48
CA LEU A 17 -14.92 -3.05 4.42
C LEU A 17 -15.42 -3.94 5.57
N SER A 18 -14.58 -4.87 6.01
CA SER A 18 -14.84 -5.77 7.15
C SER A 18 -13.52 -6.13 7.82
N GLY A 19 -13.56 -6.37 9.12
CA GLY A 19 -12.39 -6.73 9.93
C GLY A 19 -11.33 -5.62 9.99
N SER A 20 -10.08 -6.03 10.20
CA SER A 20 -8.93 -5.14 10.25
C SER A 20 -7.69 -5.73 9.57
N PHE A 21 -6.74 -4.87 9.25
CA PHE A 21 -5.38 -5.21 8.79
C PHE A 21 -4.44 -4.04 9.08
N ASP A 22 -3.14 -4.30 9.09
CA ASP A 22 -2.11 -3.28 9.23
C ASP A 22 -1.45 -2.99 7.88
N VAL A 23 -1.19 -1.72 7.61
CA VAL A 23 -0.48 -1.25 6.41
C VAL A 23 0.83 -0.61 6.84
N HIS A 24 1.94 -1.23 6.45
CA HIS A 24 3.28 -0.69 6.65
C HIS A 24 3.63 0.16 5.43
N LEU A 25 3.99 1.42 5.67
CA LEU A 25 4.29 2.41 4.63
C LEU A 25 5.73 2.88 4.80
N LYS A 26 6.46 2.98 3.70
CA LYS A 26 7.82 3.51 3.66
C LYS A 26 7.94 4.52 2.53
N ASP A 27 8.49 5.70 2.83
CA ASP A 27 8.76 6.76 1.85
C ASP A 27 10.24 6.77 1.39
N GLY A 28 11.04 5.79 1.84
CA GLY A 28 12.48 5.68 1.61
C GLY A 28 13.34 6.22 2.77
N LYS A 29 12.77 7.00 3.69
CA LYS A 29 13.46 7.56 4.87
C LYS A 29 12.73 7.24 6.18
N ASN A 30 11.41 7.34 6.16
CA ASN A 30 10.52 7.11 7.28
C ASN A 30 9.72 5.82 7.05
N THR A 31 9.31 5.21 8.16
CA THR A 31 8.37 4.09 8.16
C THR A 31 7.21 4.45 9.09
N GLN A 32 6.00 4.11 8.67
CA GLN A 32 4.79 4.24 9.48
C GLN A 32 3.95 2.98 9.35
N VAL A 33 3.25 2.61 10.42
CA VAL A 33 2.23 1.56 10.38
C VAL A 33 0.87 2.19 10.66
N ILE A 34 -0.12 1.83 9.85
CA ILE A 34 -1.50 2.29 10.00
C ILE A 34 -2.40 1.07 10.15
N ASN A 35 -3.11 1.02 11.28
CA ASN A 35 -4.17 0.03 11.48
C ASN A 35 -5.45 0.49 10.79
N CYS A 36 -5.92 -0.30 9.82
CA CYS A 36 -7.15 -0.06 9.08
C CYS A 36 -8.26 -0.94 9.66
N ASN A 37 -9.18 -0.35 10.44
CA ASN A 37 -10.26 -1.07 11.14
C ASN A 37 -11.63 -0.36 11.10
N LYS A 38 -11.77 0.70 10.31
CA LYS A 38 -12.98 1.52 10.22
C LYS A 38 -13.42 1.66 8.77
N PRO A 39 -14.60 1.12 8.37
CA PRO A 39 -15.03 1.11 6.97
C PRO A 39 -15.30 2.52 6.41
N HIS A 40 -15.54 3.52 7.26
CA HIS A 40 -15.73 4.92 6.86
C HIS A 40 -14.41 5.71 6.77
N LYS A 41 -13.24 5.05 6.90
CA LYS A 41 -11.92 5.67 6.78
C LYS A 41 -11.09 4.92 5.75
N GLY A 42 -10.81 5.58 4.63
CA GLY A 42 -9.88 5.08 3.63
C GLY A 42 -8.45 5.56 3.88
N LEU A 43 -7.47 4.74 3.49
CA LEU A 43 -6.06 5.12 3.43
C LEU A 43 -5.68 5.36 1.98
N LEU A 44 -5.45 6.63 1.63
CA LEU A 44 -4.92 7.00 0.32
C LEU A 44 -3.40 6.81 0.31
N ILE A 45 -2.93 5.96 -0.59
CA ILE A 45 -1.51 5.72 -0.87
C ILE A 45 -1.21 6.39 -2.19
N VAL A 46 -0.34 7.38 -2.13
CA VAL A 46 0.13 8.13 -3.29
C VAL A 46 1.31 7.42 -3.96
N PRO A 47 1.63 7.74 -5.22
CA PRO A 47 2.75 7.14 -5.92
C PRO A 47 4.08 7.33 -5.20
N GLY A 48 4.98 6.36 -5.37
CA GLY A 48 6.30 6.38 -4.75
C GLY A 48 6.28 6.15 -3.24
N ILE A 49 5.28 5.44 -2.74
CA ILE A 49 5.23 4.89 -1.38
C ILE A 49 5.30 3.37 -1.47
N TRP A 50 6.28 2.77 -0.78
CA TRP A 50 6.34 1.32 -0.61
C TRP A 50 5.35 0.90 0.46
N ARG A 51 4.58 -0.16 0.18
CA ARG A 51 3.61 -0.69 1.12
C ARG A 51 3.63 -2.20 1.26
N GLU A 52 3.37 -2.66 2.47
CA GLU A 52 3.11 -4.05 2.83
C GLU A 52 1.81 -4.11 3.65
N ILE A 53 1.04 -5.19 3.51
CA ILE A 53 -0.23 -5.34 4.24
C ILE A 53 -0.26 -6.68 4.97
N ASP A 54 -0.50 -6.67 6.27
CA ASP A 54 -0.51 -7.87 7.08
C ASP A 54 -1.50 -7.80 8.24
N ASN A 55 -1.33 -8.68 9.23
CA ASN A 55 -2.16 -8.76 10.43
C ASN A 55 -3.68 -8.73 10.15
N PHE A 56 -4.14 -9.47 9.14
CA PHE A 56 -5.55 -9.55 8.80
C PHE A 56 -6.32 -10.30 9.89
N SER A 57 -7.35 -9.67 10.44
CA SER A 57 -8.31 -10.35 11.31
C SER A 57 -9.13 -11.40 10.54
N SER A 58 -9.74 -12.34 11.26
CA SER A 58 -10.67 -13.29 10.64
C SER A 58 -11.84 -12.56 9.98
N GLY A 59 -12.17 -12.90 8.73
CA GLY A 59 -13.25 -12.25 7.98
C GLY A 59 -12.91 -10.86 7.44
N SER A 60 -11.63 -10.47 7.41
CA SER A 60 -11.21 -9.19 6.84
C SER A 60 -11.45 -9.10 5.34
N VAL A 61 -11.96 -7.95 4.89
CA VAL A 61 -12.15 -7.60 3.48
C VAL A 61 -11.52 -6.24 3.22
N CYS A 62 -10.46 -6.22 2.42
CA CYS A 62 -9.79 -5.00 1.97
C CYS A 62 -10.20 -4.69 0.53
N LEU A 63 -10.88 -3.56 0.33
CA LEU A 63 -11.15 -3.00 -0.99
C LEU A 63 -10.01 -2.05 -1.37
N VAL A 64 -9.50 -2.19 -2.59
CA VAL A 64 -8.51 -1.27 -3.15
C VAL A 64 -9.11 -0.65 -4.40
N LEU A 65 -9.29 0.67 -4.40
CA LEU A 65 -9.59 1.44 -5.61
C LEU A 65 -8.27 1.93 -6.21
N ALA A 66 -8.12 1.77 -7.52
CA ALA A 66 -6.94 2.14 -8.27
C ALA A 66 -7.31 3.25 -9.27
N SER A 67 -6.45 4.25 -9.41
CA SER A 67 -6.66 5.37 -10.34
C SER A 67 -6.47 5.01 -11.82
N GLU A 68 -5.77 3.91 -12.10
CA GLU A 68 -5.43 3.45 -13.45
C GLU A 68 -5.75 1.96 -13.60
N THR A 69 -5.78 1.49 -14.85
CA THR A 69 -5.82 0.07 -15.18
C THR A 69 -4.50 -0.61 -14.80
N TYR A 70 -4.52 -1.93 -14.67
CA TYR A 70 -3.30 -2.69 -14.39
C TYR A 70 -2.23 -2.47 -15.48
N ASP A 71 -1.03 -2.09 -15.04
CA ASP A 71 0.20 -2.03 -15.82
C ASP A 71 1.35 -2.62 -14.97
N GLU A 72 2.00 -3.68 -15.47
CA GLU A 72 3.13 -4.30 -14.76
C GLU A 72 4.35 -3.38 -14.70
N ALA A 73 4.54 -2.49 -15.68
CA ALA A 73 5.69 -1.58 -15.72
C ALA A 73 5.65 -0.50 -14.63
N ASP A 74 4.47 -0.23 -14.07
CA ASP A 74 4.27 0.73 -12.98
C ASP A 74 4.75 0.19 -11.62
N TYR A 75 4.88 -1.14 -11.48
CA TYR A 75 5.30 -1.75 -10.22
C TYR A 75 6.80 -1.56 -9.97
N ILE A 76 7.15 -1.37 -8.70
CA ILE A 76 8.50 -1.53 -8.16
C ILE A 76 8.40 -2.61 -7.08
N ARG A 77 8.92 -3.81 -7.39
CA ARG A 77 8.79 -5.01 -6.53
C ARG A 77 10.05 -5.33 -5.74
N ASP A 78 11.18 -4.74 -6.09
CA ASP A 78 12.43 -4.86 -5.34
C ASP A 78 12.63 -3.62 -4.45
N TYR A 79 13.02 -3.85 -3.20
CA TYR A 79 13.13 -2.75 -2.23
C TYR A 79 14.35 -1.87 -2.48
N ASP A 80 15.46 -2.43 -2.98
CA ASP A 80 16.65 -1.64 -3.31
C ASP A 80 16.40 -0.78 -4.55
N GLU A 81 15.65 -1.29 -5.54
CA GLU A 81 15.15 -0.48 -6.66
C GLU A 81 14.23 0.65 -6.19
N PHE A 82 13.35 0.40 -5.22
CA PHE A 82 12.53 1.44 -4.60
C PHE A 82 13.39 2.52 -3.93
N LEU A 83 14.40 2.15 -3.15
CA LEU A 83 15.30 3.12 -2.52
C LEU A 83 16.05 3.96 -3.55
N LYS A 84 16.52 3.34 -4.65
CA LYS A 84 17.11 4.08 -5.77
C LYS A 84 16.10 5.05 -6.39
N PHE A 85 14.87 4.60 -6.65
CA PHE A 85 13.79 5.44 -7.18
C PHE A 85 13.48 6.66 -6.30
N LYS A 86 13.59 6.55 -4.96
CA LYS A 86 13.37 7.66 -4.02
C LYS A 86 14.55 8.61 -3.87
N THR A 87 15.74 8.20 -4.30
CA THR A 87 16.98 8.97 -4.15
C THR A 87 17.25 9.90 -5.33
N VAL A 88 16.58 9.67 -6.47
CA VAL A 88 16.54 10.58 -7.61
C VAL A 88 15.59 11.74 -7.31
#